data_AF-A0A3P6PLK0-F1
#
_entry.id   AF-A0A3P6PLK0-F1
#
_cell.length_a   1.000
_cell.length_b   1.000
_cell.length_c   1.000
_cell.angle_alpha   90.00
_cell.angle_beta   90.00
_cell.angle_gamma   90.00
#
_symmetry.space_group_name_H-M   'P 1'
#
loop_
_entity.id
_entity.type
_entity.pdbx_description
1 polymer ?
#
loop_
_entity_poly.entity_id
_entity_poly.type
_entity_poly.pdbx_seq_one_letter_code
_entity_poly.pdbx_strand_id
1 'polypeptide(L)' 'MKGFDNVINLIVNDSHERVFSPDRGVERVPLGLSIIRGQNVAVVGEVDEDLDSRVDFENLRAEPLNPVIH' A
#
# COMPACT_ATOMS: atom_id res chain seq x y z
N MET A 1 -9.06 6.92 1.64
CA MET A 1 -8.31 8.15 1.29
C MET A 1 -9.05 9.37 1.83
N LYS A 2 -8.35 10.35 2.44
CA LYS A 2 -9.00 11.56 2.99
C LYS A 2 -8.87 12.78 2.08
N GLY A 3 -7.81 12.89 1.27
CA GLY A 3 -7.65 13.97 0.31
C GLY A 3 -6.35 13.89 -0.48
N PHE A 4 -6.28 14.68 -1.56
CA PHE A 4 -5.08 14.90 -2.37
C PHE A 4 -4.99 16.34 -2.87
N ASP A 5 -3.83 16.74 -3.40
CA ASP A 5 -3.59 18.01 -4.06
C ASP A 5 -3.06 17.85 -5.50
N ASN A 6 -2.82 18.98 -6.18
CA ASN A 6 -2.36 18.99 -7.58
C ASN A 6 -0.94 18.45 -7.79
N VAL A 7 -0.18 18.18 -6.72
CA VAL A 7 1.15 17.56 -6.79
C VAL A 7 1.13 16.14 -6.22
N ILE A 8 -0.07 15.57 -6.02
CA ILE A 8 -0.30 14.18 -5.59
C ILE A 8 0.21 13.91 -4.17
N ASN A 9 0.27 14.92 -3.30
CA ASN A 9 0.40 14.64 -1.87
C ASN A 9 -0.88 13.95 -1.40
N LEU A 10 -0.76 12.86 -0.64
CA LEU A 10 -1.89 12.05 -0.21
C LEU A 10 -2.06 12.14 1.30
N ILE A 11 -3.29 12.39 1.75
CA ILE A 11 -3.67 12.20 3.16
C ILE A 11 -4.47 10.91 3.24
N VAL A 12 -3.92 9.93 3.95
CA VAL A 12 -4.52 8.61 4.15
C VAL A 12 -4.82 8.39 5.63
N ASN A 13 -5.98 7.82 5.92
CA ASN A 13 -6.42 7.47 7.26
C ASN A 13 -6.69 5.98 7.31
N ASP A 14 -6.56 5.40 8.51
CA ASP A 14 -6.74 3.96 8.77
C ASP A 14 -5.90 3.10 7.81
N SER A 15 -4.72 3.58 7.42
CA SER A 15 -3.85 2.89 6.47
C SER A 15 -2.96 1.86 7.13
N HIS A 16 -2.61 0.82 6.37
CA HIS A 16 -1.58 -0.18 6.70
C HIS A 16 -0.64 -0.39 5.52
N GLU A 17 0.59 -0.78 5.81
CA GLU A 17 1.54 -1.27 4.80
C GLU A 17 1.38 -2.78 4.63
N ARG A 18 1.59 -3.27 3.40
CA ARG A 18 1.68 -4.70 3.09
C ARG A 18 3.10 -5.01 2.64
N VAL A 19 3.82 -5.80 3.43
CA VAL A 19 5.19 -6.23 3.11
C VAL A 19 5.16 -7.64 2.57
N PHE A 20 5.47 -7.78 1.28
CA PHE A 20 5.51 -9.06 0.58
C PHE A 20 6.90 -9.69 0.68
N SER A 21 6.94 -11.02 0.82
CA SER A 21 8.17 -11.80 0.93
C SER A 21 8.00 -13.15 0.20
N PRO A 22 9.08 -13.72 -0.35
CA PRO A 22 9.04 -15.06 -0.92
C PRO A 22 8.95 -16.16 0.16
N ASP A 23 9.42 -15.89 1.38
CA ASP A 23 9.57 -16.91 2.43
C ASP A 23 8.41 -16.93 3.43
N ARG A 24 7.73 -15.79 3.60
CA ARG A 24 6.69 -15.59 4.62
C ARG A 24 5.45 -14.94 4.01
N GLY A 25 4.30 -15.15 4.68
CA GLY A 25 3.06 -14.44 4.37
C GLY A 25 3.21 -12.92 4.46
N VAL A 26 2.23 -12.21 3.90
CA VAL A 26 2.22 -10.75 3.88
C VAL A 26 2.06 -10.19 5.28
N GLU A 27 3.01 -9.38 5.71
CA GLU A 27 2.95 -8.65 6.96
C GLU A 27 2.13 -7.37 6.78
N ARG A 28 1.26 -7.07 7.75
CA ARG A 28 0.45 -5.85 7.78
C ARG A 28 0.92 -4.94 8.92
N VAL A 29 1.45 -3.77 8.58
CA VAL A 29 1.93 -2.80 9.56
C VAL A 29 0.95 -1.63 9.63
N PRO A 30 0.24 -1.42 10.76
CA PRO A 30 -0.70 -0.31 10.87
C PRO A 30 0.03 1.03 10.96
N LEU A 31 -0.42 2.02 10.18
CA LEU A 31 0.12 3.38 10.17
C LEU A 31 -0.87 4.41 10.73
N GLY A 32 -2.18 4.17 10.61
CA GLY A 32 -3.22 5.12 11.03
C GLY A 32 -3.33 6.32 10.09
N LEU A 33 -3.16 7.53 10.61
CA LEU A 33 -3.19 8.78 9.83
C LEU A 33 -1.78 9.13 9.34
N SER A 34 -1.61 9.23 8.02
CA SER A 34 -0.31 9.51 7.40
C SER A 34 -0.45 10.48 6.22
N ILE A 35 0.64 11.21 5.95
CA ILE A 35 0.79 12.09 4.78
C ILE A 35 1.93 11.55 3.91
N ILE A 36 1.63 11.26 2.65
CA ILE A 36 2.61 10.80 1.65
C ILE A 36 2.91 11.97 0.70
N ARG A 37 4.19 12.30 0.54
CA ARG A 37 4.63 13.34 -0.40
C ARG A 37 4.53 12.83 -1.84
N GLY A 38 3.93 13.60 -2.73
CA GLY A 38 3.59 13.15 -4.08
C GLY A 38 4.77 12.73 -4.96
N GLN A 39 5.96 13.32 -4.77
CA GLN A 39 7.17 12.88 -5.46
C GLN A 39 7.59 11.44 -5.13
N ASN A 40 7.10 10.89 -4.01
CA ASN A 40 7.37 9.51 -3.57
C ASN A 40 6.23 8.55 -3.99
N VAL A 41 5.17 9.06 -4.63
CA VAL A 41 4.05 8.24 -5.09
C VAL A 41 4.35 7.71 -6.48
N ALA A 42 4.43 6.38 -6.62
CA ALA A 42 4.61 5.74 -7.92
C ALA A 42 3.26 5.47 -8.62
N VAL A 43 2.29 4.89 -7.90
CA VAL A 43 0.97 4.50 -8.42
C VAL A 43 -0.09 4.65 -7.33
N VAL A 44 -1.31 5.02 -7.72
CA VAL A 44 -2.51 4.93 -6.89
C VAL A 44 -3.53 4.07 -7.63
N GLY A 45 -3.96 2.97 -7.02
CA GLY A 45 -4.96 2.06 -7.58
C GLY A 45 -6.19 2.00 -6.69
N GLU A 46 -7.37 2.01 -7.31
CA GLU A 46 -8.63 1.72 -6.62
C GLU A 46 -8.68 0.23 -6.28
N VAL A 47 -9.19 -0.09 -5.07
CA VAL A 47 -9.28 -1.46 -4.56
C VAL A 47 -10.74 -1.77 -4.28
N ASP A 48 -11.18 -2.93 -4.75
CA ASP A 48 -12.46 -3.52 -4.35
C ASP A 48 -12.29 -4.17 -2.97
N GLU A 49 -12.95 -3.62 -1.95
CA GLU A 49 -12.82 -4.08 -0.56
C GLU A 49 -13.39 -5.50 -0.34
N ASP A 50 -14.43 -5.88 -1.07
CA ASP A 50 -15.03 -7.21 -0.97
C ASP A 50 -14.11 -8.27 -1.56
N LEU A 51 -13.44 -7.95 -2.67
CA LEU A 51 -12.46 -8.84 -3.27
C LEU A 51 -11.20 -8.93 -2.41
N ASP A 52 -10.70 -7.79 -1.93
CA ASP A 52 -9.49 -7.69 -1.12
C ASP A 52 -9.62 -8.46 0.20
N SER A 53 -10.78 -8.37 0.87
CA SER A 53 -11.04 -9.09 2.13
C SER A 53 -11.01 -10.62 1.99
N ARG A 54 -11.19 -11.17 0.78
CA ARG A 54 -11.19 -12.61 0.48
C ARG A 54 -9.81 -13.15 0.16
N VAL A 55 -8.82 -12.28 -0.05
CA VAL A 55 -7.45 -12.70 -0.35
C VAL A 55 -6.78 -13.24 0.91
N ASP A 56 -6.23 -14.44 0.82
CA ASP A 56 -5.43 -15.05 1.90
C ASP A 56 -4.02 -14.47 1.92
N PHE A 57 -3.88 -13.33 2.59
CA PHE A 57 -2.60 -12.63 2.75
C PHE A 57 -1.62 -13.38 3.67
N GLU A 58 -2.09 -14.25 4.56
CA GLU A 58 -1.23 -14.99 5.48
C GLU A 58 -0.39 -16.06 4.76
N ASN A 59 -0.91 -16.60 3.66
CA ASN A 59 -0.20 -17.59 2.84
C ASN A 59 0.30 -17.05 1.50
N LEU A 60 -0.04 -15.81 1.14
CA LEU A 60 0.43 -15.16 -0.09
C LEU A 60 1.93 -14.86 -0.01
N ARG A 61 2.67 -15.35 -1.00
CA ARG A 61 4.12 -15.14 -1.16
C ARG A 61 4.40 -14.46 -2.48
N ALA A 62 5.26 -13.44 -2.46
CA ALA A 62 5.66 -12.71 -3.64
C ALA A 62 7.02 -12.04 -3.44
N GLU A 63 7.73 -11.80 -4.54
CA GLU A 63 8.96 -11.01 -4.51
C GLU A 63 8.66 -9.56 -4.12
N PRO A 64 9.59 -8.90 -3.38
CA PRO A 64 9.48 -7.49 -3.09
C PRO A 64 9.41 -6.64 -4.36
N LEU A 65 8.72 -5.50 -4.28
CA LEU A 65 8.70 -4.55 -5.38
C LEU A 65 10.08 -3.91 -5.59
N ASN A 66 10.47 -3.78 -6.85
CA ASN A 66 11.70 -3.07 -7.22
C ASN A 66 11.58 -1.57 -6.91
N PRO A 67 12.69 -0.91 -6.53
CA PRO A 67 12.70 0.54 -6.39
C PRO A 67 12.49 1.22 -7.74
N VAL A 68 11.94 2.44 -7.72
CA VAL A 68 11.85 3.27 -8.92
C VAL A 68 13.25 3.78 -9.29
N ILE A 69 13.71 3.45 -10.50
CA ILE A 69 14.97 3.94 -11.07
C ILE A 69 14.64 5.17 -11.94
N HIS A 70 15.31 6.30 -11.68
CA HIS A 70 15.15 7.56 -12.42
C HIS A 70 16.15 7.68 -13.57
#